data_AF-A0A353FCZ6-F1
#
_entry.id   AF-A0A353FCZ6-F1
#
_cell.length_a   1.000
_cell.length_b   1.000
_cell.length_c   1.000
_cell.angle_alpha   90.00
_cell.angle_beta   90.00
_cell.angle_gamma   90.00
#
_symmetry.space_group_name_H-M   'P 1'
#
loop_
_entity.id
_entity.type
_entity.pdbx_description
1 polymer ?
#
loop_
_entity_poly.entity_id
_entity_poly.type
_entity_poly.pdbx_seq_one_letter_code
_entity_poly.pdbx_strand_id
1 'polypeptide(L)' 'NDYSKMLKTGGLMVYATCSILRSENEAQVERFLESHPEFELIEQQRINPSAETDGFFMALLEKKA' A
#
# COMPACT_ATOMS: atom_id res chain seq x y z
N ASN A 1 -10.02 -9.96 1.45
CA ASN A 1 -9.83 -8.55 1.06
C ASN A 1 -10.84 -7.70 1.82
N ASP A 2 -10.86 -7.85 3.14
CA ASP A 2 -12.02 -7.46 3.95
C ASP A 2 -11.74 -6.25 4.84
N TYR A 3 -10.46 -5.94 5.08
CA TYR A 3 -10.06 -4.76 5.84
C TYR A 3 -10.35 -3.44 5.10
N SER A 4 -10.20 -3.40 3.77
CA SER A 4 -10.53 -2.22 2.95
C SER A 4 -12.02 -1.83 3.05
N LYS A 5 -12.91 -2.81 3.22
CA LYS A 5 -14.36 -2.57 3.37
C LYS A 5 -14.73 -1.96 4.71
N MET A 6 -13.91 -2.17 5.74
CA MET A 6 -14.12 -1.61 7.08
C MET A 6 -13.82 -0.10 7.14
N LEU A 7 -13.11 0.42 6.14
CA LEU A 7 -12.82 1.84 6.03
C LEU A 7 -14.09 2.62 5.64
N LYS A 8 -14.37 3.67 6.40
CA LYS A 8 -15.31 4.73 5.98
C LYS A 8 -14.72 5.52 4.81
N THR A 9 -15.59 6.18 4.04
CA THR A 9 -15.20 7.19 3.05
C THR A 9 -14.37 8.29 3.70
N GLY A 10 -13.29 8.73 3.04
CA GLY A 10 -12.23 9.58 3.58
C GLY A 10 -11.28 8.88 4.56
N GLY A 11 -11.42 7.55 4.74
CA GLY A 11 -10.54 6.76 5.59
C GLY A 11 -9.19 6.50 4.94
N LEU A 12 -8.15 6.39 5.77
CA LEU A 12 -6.78 6.09 5.34
C LEU A 12 -6.40 4.66 5.71
N MET A 13 -5.75 3.97 4.78
CA MET A 13 -5.22 2.62 4.93
C MET A 13 -3.75 2.61 4.57
N VAL A 14 -2.92 1.96 5.39
CA VAL A 14 -1.51 1.74 5.08
C VAL A 14 -1.30 0.28 4.74
N TYR A 15 -0.74 0.01 3.56
CA TYR A 15 -0.18 -1.28 3.20
C TYR A 15 1.32 -1.25 3.44
N ALA A 16 1.86 -2.22 4.19
CA ALA A 16 3.28 -2.25 4.52
C ALA A 16 3.83 -3.67 4.49
N THR A 17 5.07 -3.81 4.01
CA THR A 17 5.80 -5.09 3.98
C THR A 17 7.27 -4.87 4.31
N CYS A 18 7.94 -5.92 4.78
CA CYS A 18 9.40 -5.99 4.87
C CYS A 18 10.04 -6.67 3.64
N SER A 19 9.33 -6.71 2.51
CA SER A 19 9.86 -7.26 1.25
C SER A 19 10.46 -6.16 0.38
N ILE A 20 11.47 -6.53 -0.41
CA ILE A 20 12.07 -5.69 -1.44
C ILE A 20 11.52 -6.00 -2.84
N LEU A 21 10.73 -7.05 -3.00
CA LEU A 21 10.26 -7.50 -4.31
C LEU A 21 9.13 -6.60 -4.80
N ARG A 22 9.27 -6.04 -6.01
CA ARG A 22 8.21 -5.24 -6.66
C ARG A 22 6.89 -6.01 -6.77
N SER A 23 6.97 -7.33 -6.96
CA SER A 23 5.80 -8.21 -7.06
C SER A 23 4.93 -8.24 -5.80
N GLU A 24 5.55 -8.04 -4.64
CA GLU A 24 4.90 -8.02 -3.32
C GLU A 24 4.55 -6.60 -2.87
N ASN A 25 5.09 -5.56 -3.53
CA ASN A 25 4.96 -4.16 -3.13
C ASN A 25 4.09 -3.38 -4.12
N GLU A 26 4.71 -2.63 -5.04
CA GLU A 26 4.03 -1.76 -5.98
C GLU A 26 3.04 -2.53 -6.85
N ALA A 27 3.39 -3.75 -7.28
CA ALA A 27 2.48 -4.57 -8.07
C ALA A 27 1.24 -5.04 -7.28
N GLN A 28 1.33 -5.19 -5.95
CA GLN A 28 0.17 -5.49 -5.12
C GLN A 28 -0.72 -4.26 -4.96
N VAL A 29 -0.13 -3.08 -4.78
CA VAL A 29 -0.85 -1.81 -4.71
C VAL A 29 -1.56 -1.50 -6.03
N GLU A 30 -0.87 -1.66 -7.17
CA GLU A 30 -1.42 -1.50 -8.52
C GLU A 30 -2.64 -2.43 -8.72
N ARG A 31 -2.48 -3.74 -8.45
CA ARG A 31 -3.58 -4.71 -8.56
C ARG A 31 -4.74 -4.41 -7.62
N PHE A 32 -4.46 -3.90 -6.42
CA PHE A 32 -5.50 -3.50 -5.48
C PHE A 32 -6.31 -2.30 -6.03
N LEU A 33 -5.64 -1.27 -6.54
CA LEU A 33 -6.29 -0.08 -7.11
C LEU A 33 -7.10 -0.40 -8.36
N GLU A 34 -6.62 -1.29 -9.23
CA GLU A 34 -7.37 -1.76 -10.41
C GLU A 34 -8.68 -2.45 -10.03
N SER A 35 -8.71 -3.13 -8.89
CA SER A 35 -9.88 -3.86 -8.40
C SER A 35 -10.77 -3.04 -7.44
N HIS A 36 -10.28 -1.91 -6.94
CA HIS A 36 -10.97 -1.05 -5.96
C HIS A 36 -10.87 0.42 -6.40
N PRO A 37 -11.65 0.82 -7.42
CA PRO A 37 -11.62 2.17 -7.98
C PRO A 37 -12.06 3.24 -6.97
N GLU A 38 -12.64 2.84 -5.82
CA GLU A 38 -12.96 3.74 -4.73
C GLU A 38 -11.75 4.15 -3.87
N PHE A 39 -10.59 3.54 -4.10
CA PHE A 39 -9.34 3.90 -3.43
C PHE A 39 -8.41 4.69 -4.36
N GLU A 40 -7.63 5.57 -3.75
CA GLU A 40 -6.56 6.33 -4.40
C GLU A 40 -5.26 6.15 -3.63
N LEU A 41 -4.14 6.03 -4.35
CA LEU A 41 -2.81 6.05 -3.74
C LEU A 41 -2.41 7.51 -3.46
N ILE A 42 -2.19 7.82 -2.19
CA ILE A 42 -1.77 9.16 -1.76
C ILE A 42 -0.24 9.27 -1.80
N GLU A 43 0.44 8.28 -1.21
CA GLU A 43 1.89 8.26 -1.11
C GLU A 43 2.37 6.82 -1.02
N GLN A 44 3.56 6.54 -1.55
CA GLN A 44 4.27 5.30 -1.25
C GLN A 44 5.75 5.55 -1.11
N GLN A 45 6.38 4.78 -0.23
CA GLN A 45 7.79 4.87 0.06
C GLN A 45 8.40 3.47 0.13
N ARG A 46 9.61 3.37 -0.42
CA ARG A 46 10.46 2.20 -0.33
C ARG A 46 11.76 2.59 0.38
N ILE A 47 12.08 1.85 1.42
CA ILE A 47 13.37 1.87 2.08
C ILE A 47 14.16 0.69 1.52
N ASN A 48 15.27 0.98 0.85
CA ASN A 48 16.15 -0.08 0.37
C ASN A 48 16.95 -0.67 1.54
N PRO A 49 17.32 -1.96 1.47
CA PRO A 49 18.19 -2.55 2.46
C PRO A 49 19.52 -1.80 2.55
N SER A 50 20.03 -1.68 3.76
CA SER A 50 21.33 -1.10 4.07
C SER A 50 21.99 -1.87 5.21
N ALA A 51 23.15 -1.42 5.66
CA ALA A 51 23.79 -2.00 6.85
C ALA A 51 22.97 -1.83 8.15
N GLU A 52 21.99 -0.92 8.15
CA GLU A 52 21.19 -0.58 9.33
C GLU A 52 19.71 -1.02 9.22
N THR A 53 19.25 -1.44 8.04
CA THR A 53 17.86 -1.85 7.81
C THR A 53 17.74 -2.93 6.75
N ASP A 54 16.84 -3.90 6.97
CA ASP A 54 16.56 -4.97 6.02
C ASP A 54 15.72 -4.52 4.81
N GLY A 55 15.30 -3.25 4.78
CA GLY A 55 14.42 -2.70 3.78
C GLY A 55 12.94 -2.78 4.17
N PHE A 56 12.14 -1.89 3.60
CA PHE A 56 10.72 -1.77 3.94
C PHE A 56 9.94 -1.10 2.81
N PHE A 57 8.66 -1.41 2.72
CA PHE A 57 7.75 -0.74 1.79
C PHE A 57 6.49 -0.33 2.52
N MET A 58 5.99 0.86 2.19
CA MET A 58 4.73 1.42 2.69
C MET A 58 3.99 2.13 1.57
N ALA A 59 2.68 1.95 1.50
CA ALA A 59 1.78 2.70 0.65
C ALA A 59 0.58 3.18 1.47
N LEU A 60 0.32 4.48 1.43
CA LEU A 60 -0.83 5.16 2.02
C LEU A 60 -1.92 5.31 0.96
N LEU A 61 -3.07 4.71 1.22
CA LEU A 61 -4.25 4.77 0.36
C LEU A 61 -5.39 5.48 1.08
N GLU A 62 -6.16 6.28 0.34
CA GLU A 62 -7.39 6.89 0.82
C GLU A 62 -8.60 6.26 0.12
N LYS A 63 -9.65 5.95 0.88
CA LYS A 63 -10.94 5.59 0.30
C LYS A 63 -11.72 6.85 -0.06
N LYS A 64 -11.79 7.21 -1.35
CA LYS A 64 -12.46 8.44 -1.82
C LYS A 64 -13.99 8.32 -1.89
N ALA A 65 -14.53 7.13 -2.12
CA ALA A 65 -15.98 6.90 -2.25
C ALA A 65 -16.44 5.67 -1.44
#